data_AF-A0A2V5UTI1-F1
#
_entry.id   AF-A0A2V5UTI1-F1
#
_cell.length_a   1.000
_cell.length_b   1.000
_cell.length_c   1.000
_cell.angle_alpha   90.00
_cell.angle_beta   90.00
_cell.angle_gamma   90.00
#
_symmetry.space_group_name_H-M   'P 1'
#
loop_
_entity.id
_entity.type
_entity.pdbx_description
1 polymer ?
#
loop_
_entity_poly.entity_id
_entity_poly.type
_entity_poly.pdbx_seq_one_letter_code
_entity_poly.pdbx_strand_id
1 'polypeptide(L)' 'KKIRVIVSQTFPLSEAVKAQEQVATGHTRGKIVLKVADEPK' A
#
# COMPACT_ATOMS: atom_id res chain seq x y z
N LYS A 1 -18.14 -16.35 5.87
CA LYS A 1 -17.45 -15.15 6.41
C LYS A 1 -16.65 -14.52 5.26
N LYS A 2 -17.04 -13.37 4.70
CA LYS A 2 -16.29 -12.71 3.61
C LYS A 2 -15.11 -11.96 4.22
N ILE A 3 -13.88 -12.31 3.84
CA ILE A 3 -12.68 -11.56 4.23
C ILE A 3 -12.71 -10.25 3.45
N ARG A 4 -12.75 -9.11 4.15
CA ARG A 4 -12.67 -7.78 3.54
C ARG A 4 -11.25 -7.28 3.67
N VAL A 5 -10.63 -6.97 2.53
CA VAL A 5 -9.31 -6.33 2.50
C VAL A 5 -9.50 -4.86 2.89
N ILE A 6 -8.82 -4.42 3.95
CA ILE A 6 -8.75 -3.01 4.35
C ILE A 6 -7.45 -2.46 3.79
N VAL A 7 -7.54 -1.58 2.79
CA VAL A 7 -6.40 -0.85 2.26
C VAL A 7 -6.23 0.41 3.09
N SER A 8 -5.06 0.58 3.70
CA SER A 8 -4.80 1.75 4.56
C SER A 8 -4.33 2.93 3.72
N GLN A 9 -3.37 2.70 2.81
CA GLN A 9 -2.75 3.74 1.99
C GLN A 9 -2.25 3.14 0.68
N THR A 10 -2.19 3.96 -0.36
CA THR A 10 -1.66 3.61 -1.68
C THR A 10 -0.56 4.57 -2.04
N PHE A 11 0.61 4.06 -2.42
CA PHE A 11 1.76 4.86 -2.86
C PHE A 11 2.14 4.51 -4.30
N PRO A 12 2.66 5.46 -5.09
CA PRO A 12 3.28 5.15 -6.37
C PRO A 12 4.61 4.41 -6.15
N LEU A 13 5.08 3.65 -7.16
CA LEU A 13 6.35 2.94 -7.09
C LEU A 13 7.54 3.85 -6.74
N SER A 14 7.51 5.10 -7.23
CA SER A 14 8.52 6.12 -6.91
C SER A 14 8.65 6.40 -5.42
N GLU A 15 7.60 6.15 -4.64
CA GLU A 15 7.55 6.36 -3.19
C GLU A 15 7.58 5.05 -2.40
N ALA A 16 8.05 3.95 -3.01
CA ALA A 16 8.15 2.64 -2.37
C ALA A 16 8.97 2.67 -1.06
N VAL A 17 10.00 3.51 -1.00
CA VAL A 17 10.83 3.68 0.21
C VAL A 17 10.00 4.26 1.37
N LYS A 18 9.19 5.30 1.10
CA LYS A 18 8.29 5.89 2.10
C LYS A 18 7.22 4.89 2.55
N ALA A 19 6.70 4.09 1.62
CA ALA A 19 5.76 3.02 1.95
C ALA A 19 6.40 2.00 2.90
N GLN A 20 7.66 1.61 2.67
CA GLN A 20 8.38 0.69 3.53
C GLN A 20 8.66 1.27 4.93
N GLU A 21 9.03 2.55 5.02
CA GLU A 21 9.18 3.25 6.30
C GLU A 21 7.86 3.30 7.07
N GLN A 22 6.75 3.59 6.39
CA GLN A 22 5.40 3.57 6.98
C GLN A 22 5.01 2.18 7.50
N VAL A 23 5.33 1.10 6.78
CA VAL A 23 5.16 -0.27 7.30
C VAL A 23 6.02 -0.50 8.54
N ALA A 24 7.29 -0.08 8.50
CA ALA A 24 8.24 -0.28 9.60
C ALA A 24 7.80 0.43 10.89
N THR A 25 7.12 1.57 10.80
CA THR A 25 6.58 2.28 11.99
C THR A 25 5.42 1.56 12.68
N GLY A 26 4.84 0.52 12.08
CA GLY A 26 3.77 -0.29 12.70
C GLY A 26 2.41 0.43 12.86
N HIS A 27 2.28 1.69 12.43
CA HIS A 27 1.03 2.46 12.50
C HIS A 27 0.05 2.19 11.35
N THR A 28 0.24 1.11 10.59
CA THR A 28 -0.60 0.82 9.42
C THR A 28 -1.63 -0.25 9.77
N ARG A 29 -2.88 0.16 9.98
CA ARG A 29 -4.03 -0.75 10.07
C ARG A 29 -4.54 -1.07 8.67
N GLY A 30 -3.94 -2.08 8.04
CA GLY A 30 -4.36 -2.58 6.72
C GLY A 30 -3.17 -2.89 5.81
N LYS A 31 -3.46 -3.09 4.52
CA LYS A 31 -2.42 -3.26 3.50
C LYS A 31 -1.99 -1.91 2.93
N ILE A 32 -0.69 -1.72 2.71
CA ILE A 32 -0.16 -0.64 1.87
C ILE A 32 -0.03 -1.18 0.44
N VAL A 33 -0.58 -0.46 -0.54
CA VAL A 33 -0.57 -0.87 -1.94
C VAL A 33 0.42 0.00 -2.72
N LEU A 34 1.30 -0.63 -3.49
CA LEU A 34 2.19 0.06 -4.42
C LEU A 34 1.61 0.01 -5.83
N LYS A 35 1.37 1.18 -6.42
CA LYS A 35 0.92 1.32 -7.81
C LYS A 35 2.15 1.31 -8.72
N VAL A 36 2.36 0.17 -9.37
CA VAL A 36 3.58 -0.17 -10.15
C VAL A 36 3.51 0.33 -11.60
N ALA A 37 2.30 0.45 -12.15
CA ALA A 37 1.98 1.08 -13.42
C ALA A 37 0.47 1.43 -13.42
N ASP A 38 0.06 2.49 -14.12
CA ASP A 38 -1.33 2.60 -14.56
C ASP A 38 -1.64 1.43 -15.50
N GLU A 39 -2.86 0.91 -15.44
CA GLU A 39 -3.31 -0.27 -16.20
C GLU A 39 -2.81 -0.23 -17.65
N PRO A 40 -2.37 -1.35 -18.24
CA PRO A 40 -2.22 -1.41 -19.68
C PRO A 40 -3.64 -1.36 -20.27
N LYS A 41 -4.06 -0.13 -20.64
CA LYS A 41 -5.14 0.29 -21.54
C LYS A 41 -6.42 -0.56 -21.63
#